data_AF-A0AAW2RSQ8-F1
#
_entry.id   AF-A0AAW2RSQ8-F1
#
_cell.length_a   1.000
_cell.length_b   1.000
_cell.length_c   1.000
_cell.angle_alpha   90.00
_cell.angle_beta   90.00
_cell.angle_gamma   90.00
#
_symmetry.space_group_name_H-M   'P 1'
#
loop_
_entity.id
_entity.type
_entity.pdbx_description
1 polymer ?
#
loop_
_entity_poly.entity_id
_entity_poly.type
_entity_poly.pdbx_seq_one_letter_code
_entity_poly.pdbx_strand_id
1 'polypeptide(L)'
;MPEGILPKCLNKEQTRNVLAEVHIGSCGNHLGGKTLAQKVLRQGYFCPIMVEDAKEFSRKCESCQKFATVSHVPAIPMEPVKITCRFDQWGIDIVGPFPLAAAQKKFMIMVVEYFSK
;
A
#
# COMPACT_ATOMS: atom_id res chain seq x y z
N MET A 1 12.29 6.89 32.66
CA MET A 1 13.30 7.57 31.83
C MET A 1 14.27 8.22 32.79
N PRO A 2 15.60 8.02 32.68
CA PRO A 2 16.52 8.75 33.54
C PRO A 2 16.54 10.23 33.16
N GLU A 3 16.56 11.09 34.17
CA GLU A 3 16.75 12.55 34.09
C GLU A 3 18.08 12.86 33.37
N GLY A 4 18.25 13.82 32.45
CA GLY A 4 17.37 14.79 31.83
C GLY A 4 18.20 15.52 30.76
N ILE A 5 18.40 14.90 29.59
CA ILE A 5 18.97 15.57 28.41
C ILE A 5 17.80 16.02 27.54
N LEU A 6 17.63 17.34 27.39
CA LEU A 6 16.63 17.89 26.49
C LEU A 6 16.99 17.50 25.05
N PRO A 7 16.03 16.96 24.27
CA PRO A 7 16.29 16.60 22.88
C PRO A 7 16.61 17.86 22.07
N LYS A 8 17.57 17.73 21.15
CA LYS A 8 17.95 18.78 20.22
C LYS A 8 16.79 19.06 19.27
N CYS A 9 16.29 20.30 19.30
CA CYS A 9 15.27 20.76 18.37
C CYS A 9 15.87 20.88 16.96
N LEU A 10 15.18 20.33 15.98
CA LEU A 10 15.58 20.31 14.57
C LEU A 10 14.72 21.27 13.74
N ASN A 11 15.33 21.94 12.78
CA ASN A 11 14.61 22.62 11.72
C ASN A 11 14.12 21.61 10.66
N LYS A 12 13.29 22.07 9.70
CA LYS A 12 12.69 21.20 8.68
C LYS A 12 13.71 20.39 7.88
N GLU A 13 14.81 21.00 7.46
CA GLU A 13 15.84 20.34 6.65
C GLU A 13 16.58 19.27 7.47
N GLN A 14 16.96 19.60 8.70
CA GLN A 14 17.59 18.67 9.63
C GLN A 14 16.68 17.49 9.96
N THR A 15 15.39 17.73 10.21
CA THR A 15 14.40 16.68 10.44
C THR A 15 14.36 15.71 9.27
N ARG A 16 14.29 16.23 8.03
CA ARG A 16 14.28 15.39 6.82
C ARG A 16 15.55 14.54 6.73
N ASN A 17 16.72 15.10 7.00
CA ASN A 17 17.99 14.38 6.94
C ASN A 17 18.08 13.28 8.01
N VAL A 18 17.65 13.58 9.25
CA VAL A 18 17.63 12.59 10.34
C VAL A 18 16.62 11.47 10.05
N LEU A 19 15.43 11.80 9.54
CA LEU A 19 14.45 10.79 9.12
C LEU A 19 15.00 9.92 7.99
N ALA A 20 15.70 10.51 7.01
CA ALA A 20 16.32 9.77 5.91
C ALA A 20 17.39 8.80 6.40
N GLU A 21 18.30 9.25 7.28
CA GLU A 21 19.36 8.38 7.81
C GLU A 21 18.79 7.24 8.65
N VAL A 22 17.83 7.52 9.53
CA VAL A 22 17.26 6.50 10.42
C VAL A 22 16.34 5.52 9.67
N HIS A 23 15.70 5.95 8.58
CA HIS A 23 14.76 5.13 7.81
C HIS A 23 15.41 4.37 6.65
N ILE A 24 16.29 5.03 5.87
CA ILE A 24 16.87 4.55 4.59
C ILE A 24 18.41 4.51 4.63
N GLY A 25 19.06 5.06 5.66
CA GLY A 25 20.52 5.07 5.77
C GLY A 25 21.12 3.67 5.90
N SER A 26 22.43 3.61 6.10
CA SER A 26 23.19 2.34 6.16
C SER A 26 22.67 1.36 7.22
N CYS A 27 22.18 1.88 8.34
CA CYS A 27 21.54 1.13 9.43
C CYS A 27 20.01 1.32 9.47
N GLY A 28 19.43 1.77 8.35
CA GLY A 28 18.00 2.00 8.17
C GLY A 28 17.22 0.70 8.17
N ASN A 29 16.03 0.70 8.76
CA ASN A 29 15.19 -0.48 8.91
C ASN A 29 13.75 -0.25 8.45
N HIS A 30 13.52 0.73 7.57
CA HIS A 30 12.22 0.99 6.94
C HIS A 30 11.04 1.10 7.93
N LEU A 31 11.30 1.66 9.11
CA LEU A 31 10.28 1.78 10.17
C LEU A 31 9.07 2.58 9.71
N GLY A 32 7.88 2.11 10.10
CA GLY A 32 6.65 2.89 9.98
C GLY A 32 6.73 4.19 10.77
N GLY A 33 6.00 5.21 10.32
CA GLY A 33 6.15 6.59 10.81
C GLY A 33 6.12 6.79 12.33
N LYS A 34 5.21 6.12 13.05
CA LYS A 34 5.13 6.24 14.51
C LYS A 34 6.38 5.69 15.21
N THR A 35 6.86 4.53 14.78
CA THR A 35 8.06 3.88 15.33
C THR A 35 9.33 4.66 14.95
N LEU A 36 9.37 5.21 13.74
CA LEU A 36 10.44 6.09 13.28
C LEU A 36 10.54 7.34 14.15
N ALA A 37 9.42 8.05 14.39
CA ALA A 37 9.37 9.22 15.26
C ALA A 37 9.86 8.90 16.69
N GLN A 38 9.43 7.77 17.25
CA GLN A 38 9.88 7.33 18.58
C GLN A 38 11.37 7.01 18.62
N LYS A 39 11.93 6.38 17.58
CA LYS A 39 13.35 6.07 17.49
C LYS A 39 14.18 7.35 17.42
N VAL A 40 13.77 8.32 16.60
CA VAL A 40 14.42 9.63 16.48
C VAL A 40 14.36 10.40 17.81
N LEU A 41 13.22 10.38 18.49
CA LEU A 41 13.08 11.01 19.81
C LEU A 41 13.99 10.38 20.87
N ARG A 42 14.10 9.04 20.89
CA ARG A 42 15.00 8.30 21.79
C ARG A 42 16.47 8.56 21.52
N GLN A 43 16.82 8.95 20.29
CA GLN A 43 18.18 9.38 19.92
C GLN A 43 18.46 10.85 20.32
N GLY A 44 17.50 11.53 20.95
CA GLY A 44 17.68 12.89 21.45
C GLY A 44 17.39 13.97 20.41
N TYR A 45 16.60 13.67 19.36
CA TYR A 45 16.18 14.65 18.38
C TYR A 45 14.69 14.93 18.48
N PHE A 46 14.29 16.19 18.37
CA PHE A 46 12.90 16.61 18.46
C PHE A 46 12.55 17.62 17.37
N CYS A 47 11.32 17.55 16.87
CA CYS A 47 10.68 18.66 16.15
C CYS A 47 9.18 18.70 16.54
N PRO A 48 8.51 19.85 16.42
CA PRO A 48 7.13 20.00 16.91
C PRO A 48 6.11 19.04 16.30
N ILE A 49 6.32 18.61 15.04
CA ILE A 49 5.42 17.74 14.28
C ILE A 49 6.09 16.42 13.87
N MET A 50 6.99 15.91 14.72
CA MET A 50 7.85 14.74 14.41
C MET A 50 7.07 13.50 13.97
N VAL A 51 5.90 13.26 14.57
CA VAL A 51 5.08 12.10 14.22
C VAL A 51 4.51 12.23 12.81
N GLU A 52 4.00 13.40 12.45
CA GLU A 52 3.46 13.71 11.13
C GLU A 52 4.55 13.71 10.07
N ASP A 53 5.70 14.34 10.33
CA ASP A 53 6.85 14.34 9.42
C ASP A 53 7.36 12.91 9.17
N ALA A 54 7.50 12.09 10.21
CA ALA A 54 7.94 10.70 10.08
C ALA A 54 6.92 9.81 9.35
N LYS A 55 5.62 10.02 9.58
CA LYS A 55 4.54 9.35 8.82
C LYS A 55 4.60 9.73 7.36
N GLU A 56 4.70 11.02 7.04
CA GLU A 56 4.76 11.49 5.67
C GLU A 56 6.01 10.97 4.95
N PHE A 57 7.17 10.99 5.63
CA PHE A 57 8.42 10.48 5.10
C PHE A 57 8.33 8.98 4.79
N SER A 58 7.90 8.17 5.77
CA SER A 58 7.73 6.72 5.60
C SER A 58 6.71 6.39 4.50
N ARG A 59 5.61 7.16 4.40
CA ARG A 59 4.59 7.01 3.36
C ARG A 59 5.15 7.27 1.96
N LYS A 60 6.09 8.22 1.80
CA LYS A 60 6.73 8.56 0.52
C LYS A 60 7.89 7.64 0.15
N CYS A 61 8.33 6.76 1.04
CA CYS A 61 9.44 5.85 0.76
C CYS A 61 9.04 4.81 -0.30
N GLU A 62 9.71 4.84 -1.45
CA GLU A 62 9.43 3.96 -2.59
C GLU A 62 9.63 2.47 -2.25
N SER A 63 10.70 2.13 -1.53
CA SER A 63 10.95 0.75 -1.08
C SER A 63 9.82 0.27 -0.17
N CYS A 64 9.36 1.11 0.77
CA CYS A 64 8.23 0.76 1.62
C CYS A 64 6.95 0.58 0.78
N GLN A 65 6.68 1.43 -0.21
CA GLN A 65 5.50 1.28 -1.07
C GLN A 65 5.53 -0.01 -1.91
N LYS A 66 6.70 -0.41 -2.42
CA LYS A 66 6.84 -1.60 -3.27
C LYS A 66 6.83 -2.91 -2.49
N PHE A 67 7.42 -2.90 -1.30
CA PHE A 67 7.69 -4.13 -0.54
C PHE A 67 6.86 -4.26 0.74
N ALA A 68 6.04 -3.27 1.09
CA ALA A 68 5.12 -3.39 2.21
C ALA A 68 4.14 -4.55 1.99
N THR A 69 3.88 -5.27 3.08
CA THR A 69 2.84 -6.30 3.08
C THR A 69 1.48 -5.65 2.81
N VAL A 70 0.78 -6.19 1.82
CA VAL A 70 -0.60 -5.78 1.52
C VAL A 70 -1.48 -6.17 2.70
N SER A 71 -2.22 -5.20 3.25
CA SER A 71 -3.23 -5.49 4.25
C SER A 71 -4.34 -6.33 3.61
N HIS A 72 -4.48 -7.58 4.01
CA HIS A 72 -5.56 -8.48 3.56
C HIS A 72 -6.89 -8.16 4.27
N VAL A 73 -7.19 -6.88 4.50
CA VAL A 73 -8.51 -6.47 4.97
C VAL A 73 -9.49 -6.78 3.84
N PRO A 74 -10.56 -7.55 4.10
CA PRO A 74 -11.54 -7.87 3.07
C PRO A 74 -12.11 -6.58 2.50
N ALA A 75 -12.20 -6.51 1.17
CA ALA A 75 -12.90 -5.42 0.52
C ALA A 75 -14.37 -5.39 0.98
N ILE A 76 -14.96 -4.20 1.02
CA ILE A 76 -16.40 -4.06 1.23
C ILE A 76 -17.09 -4.79 0.06
N PRO A 77 -18.02 -5.72 0.32
CA PRO A 77 -18.77 -6.38 -0.74
C PRO A 77 -19.47 -5.34 -1.61
N MET A 78 -19.25 -5.41 -2.93
CA MET A 78 -19.98 -4.57 -3.88
C MET A 78 -21.36 -5.18 -4.10
N GLU A 79 -22.40 -4.35 -4.00
CA GLU A 79 -23.74 -4.75 -4.40
C GLU A 79 -23.83 -4.76 -5.93
N PRO A 80 -24.30 -5.86 -6.54
CA PRO A 80 -24.48 -5.90 -7.98
C PRO A 80 -25.58 -4.94 -8.43
N VAL A 81 -25.43 -4.40 -9.64
CA VAL A 81 -26.47 -3.59 -10.28
C VAL A 81 -27.71 -4.45 -10.50
N LYS A 82 -28.90 -3.90 -10.21
CA LYS A 82 -30.17 -4.58 -10.47
C LYS A 82 -30.41 -4.66 -11.99
N ILE A 83 -30.61 -5.87 -12.47
CA ILE A 83 -30.89 -6.17 -13.88
C ILE A 83 -32.40 -6.26 -14.05
N THR A 84 -32.96 -5.50 -14.98
CA THR A 84 -34.42 -5.29 -15.07
C THR A 84 -35.07 -6.03 -16.23
N CYS A 85 -34.32 -6.33 -17.29
CA CYS A 85 -34.81 -7.07 -18.43
C CYS A 85 -33.71 -7.89 -19.13
N ARG A 86 -34.13 -8.75 -20.07
CA ARG A 86 -33.20 -9.56 -20.87
C ARG A 86 -32.27 -8.67 -21.68
N PHE A 87 -31.04 -9.11 -21.84
CA PHE A 87 -29.97 -8.42 -22.57
C PHE A 87 -29.48 -7.09 -21.97
N ASP A 88 -29.91 -6.71 -20.75
CA ASP A 88 -29.41 -5.52 -20.05
C ASP A 88 -27.91 -5.61 -19.72
N GLN A 89 -27.44 -6.81 -19.34
CA GLN A 89 -26.05 -7.03 -18.95
C GLN A 89 -25.56 -8.44 -19.30
N TRP A 90 -24.32 -8.51 -19.76
CA TRP A 90 -23.63 -9.72 -20.15
C TRP A 90 -22.19 -9.68 -19.65
N GLY A 91 -21.69 -10.82 -19.17
CA GLY A 91 -20.29 -11.04 -18.82
C GLY A 91 -19.60 -11.81 -19.93
N ILE A 92 -18.38 -11.38 -20.30
CA ILE A 92 -17.53 -12.09 -21.25
C ILE A 92 -16.28 -12.55 -20.52
N ASP A 93 -15.91 -13.81 -20.69
CA ASP A 93 -14.65 -14.34 -20.19
C ASP A 93 -13.97 -15.22 -21.25
N ILE A 94 -12.65 -15.35 -21.15
CA ILE A 94 -11.85 -16.20 -22.03
C ILE A 94 -11.33 -17.39 -21.22
N VAL A 95 -11.77 -18.58 -21.59
CA VAL A 95 -11.36 -19.82 -20.93
C VAL A 95 -10.30 -20.51 -21.76
N GLY A 96 -9.21 -20.92 -21.11
CA GLY A 96 -8.12 -21.71 -21.69
C GLY A 96 -6.76 -21.39 -21.07
N PRO A 97 -5.65 -21.85 -21.69
CA PRO A 97 -5.60 -22.56 -22.97
C PRO A 97 -6.03 -24.03 -22.86
N PHE A 98 -6.71 -24.53 -23.89
CA PHE A 98 -7.07 -25.94 -24.09
C PHE A 98 -6.13 -26.61 -25.10
N PRO A 99 -6.14 -27.96 -25.21
CA PRO A 99 -5.51 -28.66 -26.32
C PRO A 99 -5.96 -28.08 -27.66
N LEU A 100 -5.04 -28.06 -28.64
CA LEU A 100 -5.32 -27.48 -29.96
C LEU A 100 -6.50 -28.19 -30.62
N ALA A 101 -7.57 -27.45 -30.86
CA ALA A 101 -8.71 -27.89 -31.65
C ALA A 101 -8.49 -27.54 -33.13
N ALA A 102 -9.47 -27.90 -33.96
CA ALA A 102 -9.48 -27.53 -35.38
C ALA A 102 -9.22 -26.03 -35.59
N ALA A 103 -8.46 -25.71 -36.64
CA ALA A 103 -8.02 -24.35 -36.95
C ALA A 103 -7.17 -23.68 -35.84
N GLN A 104 -6.38 -24.48 -35.09
CA GLN A 104 -5.44 -23.99 -34.06
C GLN A 104 -6.11 -23.19 -32.93
N LYS A 105 -7.41 -23.39 -32.71
CA LYS A 105 -8.15 -22.74 -31.62
C LYS A 105 -7.81 -23.41 -30.30
N LYS A 106 -7.48 -22.61 -29.28
CA LYS A 106 -7.14 -23.08 -27.93
C LYS A 106 -7.86 -22.32 -26.81
N PHE A 107 -8.74 -21.39 -27.16
CA PHE A 107 -9.50 -20.59 -26.21
C PHE A 107 -10.97 -20.63 -26.59
N MET A 108 -11.83 -20.54 -25.58
CA MET A 108 -13.28 -20.39 -25.73
C MET A 108 -13.70 -19.05 -25.15
N ILE A 109 -14.54 -18.31 -25.87
CA ILE A 109 -15.20 -17.11 -25.35
C ILE A 109 -16.48 -17.59 -24.67
N MET A 110 -16.57 -17.37 -23.36
CA MET A 110 -17.79 -17.59 -22.59
C MET A 110 -18.55 -16.27 -22.52
N VAL A 111 -19.82 -16.28 -22.94
CA VAL A 111 -20.73 -15.15 -22.78
C VAL A 111 -21.88 -15.59 -21.89
N VAL A 112 -22.11 -14.86 -20.80
CA VAL A 112 -23.18 -15.13 -19.83
C VAL A 112 -24.12 -13.93 -19.79
N GLU A 113 -25.38 -14.13 -20.16
CA GLU A 113 -26.42 -13.16 -19.86
C GLU A 113 -26.78 -13.25 -18.37
N TYR A 114 -26.77 -12.12 -17.67
CA TYR A 114 -26.97 -12.12 -16.22
C TYR A 114 -28.46 -12.12 -15.81
N PHE A 115 -29.39 -11.81 -16.72
CA PHE A 115 -30.83 -11.82 -16.41
C PHE A 115 -31.40 -13.23 -16.25
N SER A 116 -30.91 -14.18 -17.04
CA SER A 116 -31.42 -15.55 -17.11
C SER A 116 -30.68 -16.54 -16.21
N LYS A 117 -29.79 -16.04 -15.33
CA LYS A 117 -28.98 -16.84 -14.42
C LYS A 117 -29.60 -17.02 -13.04
#